data_AF-A0A7R7ECY6-F1
#
_entry.id   AF-A0A7R7ECY6-F1
#
_cell.length_a   1.000
_cell.length_b   1.000
_cell.length_c   1.000
_cell.angle_alpha   90.00
_cell.angle_beta   90.00
_cell.angle_gamma   90.00
#
_symmetry.space_group_name_H-M   'P 1'
#
loop_
_entity.id
_entity.type
_entity.pdbx_description
1 polymer ?
#
loop_
_entity_poly.entity_id
_entity_poly.type
_entity_poly.pdbx_seq_one_letter_code
_entity_poly.pdbx_strand_id
1 'polypeptide(L)'
;MIALKAVLQRLEWITTPPTSYTNDTKVFSPPADDTSPQAIFKRSLFSRSMTVLDAGKSKLQGQSVRLLPGIKEDDYENIVAILDNDPEQREFFELLHVASTAQLLIQDA
;
A
#
# COMPACT_ATOMS: atom_id res chain seq x y z
N MET A 1 1.57 -17.70 7.76
CA MET A 1 3.01 -17.38 7.47
C MET A 1 3.32 -17.34 5.98
N ILE A 2 3.14 -18.43 5.20
CA ILE A 2 3.41 -18.43 3.75
C ILE A 2 2.56 -17.40 3.00
N ALA A 3 1.26 -17.31 3.34
CA ALA A 3 0.35 -16.31 2.77
C ALA A 3 0.82 -14.86 3.00
N LEU A 4 1.18 -14.50 4.25
CA LEU A 4 1.68 -13.17 4.58
C LEU A 4 2.95 -12.84 3.77
N LYS A 5 3.89 -13.78 3.65
CA LYS A 5 5.10 -13.56 2.85
C LYS A 5 4.79 -13.26 1.38
N ALA A 6 3.87 -13.99 0.77
CA ALA A 6 3.48 -13.76 -0.62
C ALA A 6 2.79 -12.39 -0.82
N VAL A 7 1.90 -12.01 0.10
CA VAL A 7 1.21 -10.71 0.04
C VAL A 7 2.19 -9.55 0.24
N LEU A 8 3.12 -9.66 1.20
CA LEU A 8 4.16 -8.64 1.41
C LEU A 8 5.10 -8.51 0.21
N GLN A 9 5.43 -9.61 -0.46
CA GLN A 9 6.22 -9.58 -1.69
C GLN A 9 5.47 -8.83 -2.81
N ARG A 10 4.16 -9.04 -2.96
CA ARG A 10 3.37 -8.25 -3.93
C ARG A 10 3.32 -6.78 -3.55
N LEU A 11 3.14 -6.47 -2.26
CA LEU A 11 3.12 -5.09 -1.76
C LEU A 11 4.43 -4.37 -2.06
N GLU A 12 5.56 -5.03 -1.79
CA GLU A 12 6.90 -4.52 -2.09
C GLU A 12 7.13 -4.30 -3.59
N TRP A 13 6.56 -5.14 -4.47
CA TRP A 13 6.65 -4.93 -5.91
C TRP A 13 5.85 -3.74 -6.40
N ILE A 14 4.70 -3.44 -5.80
CA ILE A 14 3.87 -2.29 -6.18
C ILE A 14 4.55 -0.98 -5.75
N THR A 15 5.14 -0.94 -4.55
CA THR A 15 5.75 0.28 -3.99
C THR A 15 7.21 0.48 -4.38
N THR A 16 7.95 -0.61 -4.63
CA THR A 16 9.39 -0.60 -4.94
C THR A 16 9.75 -1.69 -5.96
N PRO A 17 9.33 -1.56 -7.24
CA PRO A 17 9.62 -2.57 -8.23
C PRO A 17 11.14 -2.66 -8.51
N PRO A 18 11.68 -3.87 -8.73
CA PRO A 18 13.04 -4.05 -9.21
C PRO A 18 13.29 -3.23 -10.49
N THR A 19 14.52 -2.74 -10.67
CA THR A 19 14.93 -2.00 -11.88
C THR A 19 14.76 -2.79 -13.18
N SER A 20 14.68 -4.13 -13.11
CA SER A 20 14.42 -5.03 -14.24
C SER A 20 12.95 -5.42 -14.40
N TYR A 21 12.05 -4.92 -13.57
CA TYR A 21 10.65 -5.34 -13.53
C TYR A 21 9.81 -4.54 -14.54
N THR A 22 9.11 -5.25 -15.43
CA THR A 22 8.30 -4.69 -16.53
C THR A 22 6.80 -4.67 -16.22
N ASN A 23 6.41 -4.88 -14.96
CA ASN A 23 5.00 -4.92 -14.59
C ASN A 23 4.45 -3.49 -14.52
N ASP A 24 3.35 -3.22 -15.22
CA ASP A 24 2.81 -1.86 -15.40
C ASP A 24 2.16 -1.28 -14.13
N THR A 25 1.87 -2.12 -13.13
CA THR A 25 1.22 -1.73 -11.88
C THR A 25 2.20 -1.13 -10.87
N LYS A 26 2.69 0.08 -11.14
CA LYS A 26 3.58 0.82 -10.24
C LYS A 26 2.85 2.03 -9.68
N VAL A 27 2.92 2.20 -8.36
CA VAL A 27 2.44 3.42 -7.70
C VAL A 27 3.63 4.34 -7.43
N PHE A 28 3.59 5.55 -7.97
CA PHE A 28 4.56 6.58 -7.62
C PHE A 28 4.03 7.45 -6.48
N SER A 29 4.86 7.67 -5.46
CA SER A 29 4.60 8.72 -4.48
C SER A 29 4.86 10.08 -5.13
N PRO A 30 3.87 10.99 -5.20
CA PRO A 30 4.06 12.34 -5.71
C PRO A 30 5.11 13.11 -4.90
N PRO A 31 5.81 14.10 -5.49
CA PRO A 31 6.83 14.88 -4.80
C PRO A 31 6.20 15.73 -3.68
N ALA A 32 6.98 16.08 -2.67
CA ALA A 32 6.46 16.70 -1.44
C ALA A 32 5.94 18.14 -1.62
N ASP A 33 6.38 18.82 -2.67
CA ASP A 33 5.98 20.17 -3.07
C ASP A 33 4.66 20.22 -3.84
N ASP A 34 4.17 19.08 -4.36
CA ASP A 34 2.81 18.98 -4.90
C ASP A 34 1.80 18.93 -3.76
N THR A 35 1.10 20.05 -3.57
CA THR A 35 0.09 20.23 -2.52
C THR A 35 -1.34 19.99 -2.99
N SER A 36 -1.53 19.48 -4.21
CA SER A 36 -2.86 19.12 -4.70
C SER A 36 -3.53 18.05 -3.80
N PRO A 37 -4.86 18.07 -3.64
CA PRO A 37 -5.57 17.06 -2.85
C PRO A 37 -5.25 15.63 -3.26
N GLN A 38 -5.11 15.39 -4.57
CA GLN A 38 -4.71 14.10 -5.13
C GLN A 38 -3.32 13.69 -4.66
N ALA A 39 -2.33 14.58 -4.77
CA ALA A 39 -0.97 14.28 -4.35
C ALA A 39 -0.87 13.99 -2.86
N ILE A 40 -1.58 14.76 -2.03
CA ILE A 40 -1.66 14.54 -0.57
C ILE A 40 -2.27 13.16 -0.29
N PHE A 41 -3.38 12.81 -0.95
CA PHE A 41 -4.06 11.53 -0.76
C PHE A 41 -3.20 10.35 -1.20
N LYS A 42 -2.58 10.42 -2.39
CA LYS A 42 -1.64 9.43 -2.92
C LYS A 42 -0.48 9.17 -1.96
N ARG A 43 0.18 10.23 -1.45
CA ARG A 43 1.25 10.12 -0.45
C ARG A 43 0.77 9.45 0.85
N SER A 44 -0.44 9.80 1.31
CA SER A 44 -1.03 9.20 2.50
C SER A 44 -1.26 7.68 2.33
N LEU A 45 -1.83 7.26 1.21
CA LEU A 45 -2.02 5.84 0.89
C LEU A 45 -0.68 5.09 0.78
N PHE A 46 0.29 5.69 0.09
CA PHE A 46 1.63 5.12 -0.06
C PHE A 46 2.33 4.93 1.29
N SER A 47 2.34 5.97 2.13
CA SER A 47 2.97 5.95 3.47
C SER A 47 2.35 4.89 4.39
N ARG A 48 1.01 4.79 4.39
CA ARG A 48 0.30 3.74 5.15
C ARG A 48 0.63 2.34 4.64
N SER A 49 0.69 2.16 3.32
CA SER A 49 1.05 0.88 2.70
C SER A 49 2.48 0.45 3.04
N MET A 50 3.43 1.39 3.03
CA MET A 50 4.81 1.14 3.46
C MET A 50 4.89 0.77 4.95
N THR A 51 4.10 1.42 5.80
CA THR A 51 4.00 1.06 7.22
C THR A 51 3.52 -0.39 7.39
N VAL A 52 2.51 -0.82 6.63
CA VAL A 52 2.02 -2.20 6.67
C VAL A 52 3.10 -3.17 6.18
N LEU A 53 3.83 -2.82 5.12
CA LEU A 53 4.94 -3.62 4.61
C LEU A 53 6.02 -3.83 5.68
N ASP A 54 6.46 -2.77 6.33
CA ASP A 54 7.47 -2.82 7.39
C ASP A 54 6.97 -3.62 8.60
N ALA A 55 5.72 -3.41 9.00
CA ALA A 55 5.12 -4.16 10.09
C ALA A 55 5.05 -5.67 9.78
N GLY A 56 4.68 -6.03 8.55
CA GLY A 56 4.63 -7.41 8.10
C GLY A 56 6.02 -8.06 8.05
N LYS A 57 7.04 -7.32 7.59
CA LYS A 57 8.44 -7.79 7.62
C LYS A 57 8.90 -8.05 9.04
N SER A 58 8.62 -7.14 9.98
CA SER A 58 8.94 -7.33 11.41
C SER A 58 8.20 -8.54 12.01
N LYS A 59 6.91 -8.73 11.68
CA LYS A 59 6.13 -9.91 12.12
C LYS A 59 6.75 -11.21 11.63
N LEU A 60 7.18 -11.28 10.36
CA LEU A 60 7.85 -12.46 9.80
C LEU A 60 9.19 -12.78 10.48
N GLN A 61 9.84 -11.78 11.08
CA GLN A 61 11.05 -11.93 11.88
C GLN A 61 10.75 -12.30 13.35
N GLY A 62 9.49 -12.53 13.71
CA GLY A 62 9.07 -12.88 15.07
C GLY A 62 9.01 -11.69 16.04
N GLN A 63 9.06 -10.46 15.54
CA GLN A 63 8.98 -9.27 16.37
C GLN A 63 7.52 -8.93 16.71
N SER A 64 7.29 -8.36 17.90
CA SER A 64 6.00 -7.79 18.25
C SER A 64 5.79 -6.48 17.50
N VAL A 65 4.60 -6.31 16.92
CA VAL A 65 4.27 -5.15 16.09
C VAL A 65 2.97 -4.53 16.56
N ARG A 66 2.99 -3.21 16.77
CA ARG A 66 1.77 -2.43 16.97
C ARG A 66 1.29 -1.95 15.62
N LEU A 67 0.19 -2.52 15.14
CA LEU A 67 -0.45 -2.03 13.92
C LEU A 67 -1.05 -0.65 14.16
N LEU A 68 -0.72 0.29 13.27
CA LEU A 68 -1.36 1.61 13.18
C LEU A 68 -2.79 1.47 12.62
N PRO A 69 -3.67 2.49 12.78
CA PRO A 69 -4.98 2.47 12.13
C PRO A 69 -4.79 2.23 10.64
N GLY A 70 -5.40 1.14 10.18
CA GLY A 70 -5.17 0.56 8.88
C GLY A 70 -5.67 1.35 7.70
N ILE A 71 -5.66 0.66 6.58
CA ILE A 71 -6.53 0.99 5.45
C ILE A 71 -7.99 0.89 5.92
N LYS A 72 -8.79 1.94 5.65
CA LYS A 72 -10.21 2.02 6.00
C LYS A 72 -11.08 1.77 4.76
N GLU A 73 -12.33 1.40 4.97
CA GLU A 73 -13.32 1.24 3.90
C GLU A 73 -13.52 2.54 3.11
N ASP A 74 -13.59 3.68 3.80
CA ASP A 74 -13.65 5.01 3.20
C ASP A 74 -12.48 5.29 2.24
N ASP A 75 -11.32 4.63 2.37
CA ASP A 75 -10.21 4.83 1.43
C ASP A 75 -10.57 4.35 0.02
N TYR A 76 -11.41 3.31 -0.12
CA TYR A 76 -11.88 2.81 -1.42
C TYR A 76 -12.82 3.82 -2.09
N GLU A 77 -13.77 4.37 -1.34
CA GLU A 77 -14.67 5.42 -1.83
C GLU A 77 -13.89 6.68 -2.21
N ASN A 78 -12.89 7.05 -1.40
CA ASN A 78 -12.03 8.20 -1.67
C ASN A 78 -11.14 8.00 -2.91
N ILE A 79 -10.75 6.77 -3.28
CA ILE A 79 -10.07 6.54 -4.57
C ILE A 79 -11.01 6.89 -5.73
N VAL A 80 -12.28 6.46 -5.69
CA VAL A 80 -13.25 6.82 -6.73
C VAL A 80 -13.44 8.34 -6.78
N ALA A 81 -13.60 8.99 -5.63
CA ALA A 81 -13.91 10.42 -5.57
C ALA A 81 -12.72 11.34 -5.89
N ILE A 82 -11.52 11.01 -5.42
CA ILE A 82 -10.33 11.89 -5.53
C ILE A 82 -9.54 11.58 -6.81
N LEU A 83 -9.50 10.29 -7.21
CA LEU A 83 -8.70 9.80 -8.33
C LEU A 83 -9.57 9.42 -9.56
N ASP A 84 -10.79 9.97 -9.67
CA ASP A 84 -11.80 9.63 -10.70
C ASP A 84 -11.31 9.69 -12.17
N ASN A 85 -10.22 10.40 -12.43
CA ASN A 85 -9.61 10.51 -13.77
C ASN A 85 -8.08 10.33 -13.73
N ASP A 86 -7.58 9.76 -12.64
CA ASP A 86 -6.15 9.53 -12.48
C ASP A 86 -5.72 8.26 -13.22
N PRO A 87 -4.68 8.31 -14.08
CA PRO A 87 -4.22 7.12 -14.79
C PRO A 87 -3.71 6.03 -13.84
N GLU A 88 -3.31 6.36 -12.60
CA GLU A 88 -2.87 5.40 -11.58
C GLU A 88 -4.01 4.92 -10.67
N GLN A 89 -5.28 5.28 -10.93
CA GLN A 89 -6.41 4.92 -10.05
C GLN A 89 -6.49 3.42 -9.78
N ARG A 90 -6.29 2.60 -10.83
CA ARG A 90 -6.31 1.14 -10.74
C ARG A 90 -5.18 0.61 -9.86
N GLU A 91 -3.99 1.18 -9.99
CA GLU A 91 -2.80 0.82 -9.23
C GLU A 91 -2.97 1.17 -7.75
N PHE A 92 -3.62 2.29 -7.45
CA PHE A 92 -3.99 2.64 -6.08
C PHE A 92 -5.04 1.69 -5.48
N PHE A 93 -6.01 1.21 -6.26
CA PHE A 93 -6.93 0.16 -5.78
C PHE A 93 -6.19 -1.14 -5.46
N GLU A 94 -5.25 -1.54 -6.31
CA GLU A 94 -4.45 -2.73 -6.05
C GLU A 94 -3.58 -2.57 -4.81
N LEU A 95 -2.88 -1.44 -4.69
CA LEU A 95 -2.09 -1.09 -3.50
C LEU A 95 -2.95 -1.22 -2.24
N LEU A 96 -4.16 -0.65 -2.28
CA LEU A 96 -5.09 -0.66 -1.16
C LEU A 96 -5.50 -2.08 -0.77
N HIS A 97 -5.90 -2.88 -1.77
CA HIS A 97 -6.32 -4.25 -1.57
C HIS A 97 -5.21 -5.12 -0.97
N VAL A 98 -3.99 -5.02 -1.51
CA VAL A 98 -2.84 -5.80 -1.05
C VAL A 98 -2.42 -5.35 0.36
N ALA A 99 -2.41 -4.04 0.64
CA ALA A 99 -2.10 -3.51 1.96
C ALA A 99 -3.15 -3.93 3.02
N SER A 100 -4.45 -3.84 2.72
CA SER A 100 -5.53 -4.33 3.60
C SER A 100 -5.37 -5.82 3.89
N THR A 101 -5.09 -6.62 2.86
CA THR A 101 -4.89 -8.07 3.02
C THR A 101 -3.69 -8.39 3.89
N ALA A 102 -2.56 -7.70 3.68
CA ALA A 102 -1.37 -7.86 4.51
C ALA A 102 -1.68 -7.51 5.97
N GLN A 103 -2.40 -6.42 6.20
CA GLN A 103 -2.75 -5.97 7.54
C GLN A 103 -3.60 -7.00 8.29
N LEU A 104 -4.64 -7.56 7.65
CA LEU A 104 -5.46 -8.62 8.25
C LEU A 104 -4.62 -9.83 8.62
N LEU A 105 -3.73 -10.28 7.71
CA LEU A 105 -2.83 -11.40 7.96
C LEU A 105 -1.82 -11.15 9.09
N ILE A 106 -1.49 -9.89 9.39
CA ILE A 106 -0.63 -9.54 10.55
C ILE A 106 -1.44 -9.58 11.84
N GLN A 107 -2.73 -9.20 11.81
CA GLN A 107 -3.62 -9.21 12.98
C GLN A 107 -3.98 -10.64 13.42
N ASP A 108 -4.15 -11.54 12.46
CA ASP A 108 -4.54 -12.94 12.72
C ASP A 108 -3.36 -13.86 13.09
N ALA A 109 -2.12 -13.38 12.96
CA ALA A 109 -0.88 -14.14 13.19
C ALA A 109 -0.28 -13.90 14.59
#